data_AF-A0A7M7GGF3-F1
#
_entry.id   AF-A0A7M7GGF3-F1
#
_cell.length_a   1.000
_cell.length_b   1.000
_cell.length_c   1.000
_cell.angle_alpha   90.00
_cell.angle_beta   90.00
_cell.angle_gamma   90.00
#
_symmetry.space_group_name_H-M   'P 1'
#
loop_
_entity.id
_entity.type
_entity.pdbx_description
1 polymer ?
#
loop_
_entity_poly.entity_id
_entity_poly.type
_entity_poly.pdbx_seq_one_letter_code
_entity_poly.pdbx_strand_id
1 'polypeptide(L)'
;MSCMLFNYRSYLRITEQEFTTLPIDIIIQGIASLFAVMYGVMHIAGDFKEIRAVVDLENKSWETLRNLPSFQIFNHRGRSLSPEYLVAETDRRDKKR
;
A
#
# COMPACT_ATOMS: atom_id res chain seq x y z
N MET A 1 -28.48 -1.14 -0.66
CA MET A 1 -28.71 -1.43 0.78
C MET A 1 -29.62 -0.40 1.45
N SER A 2 -29.41 0.91 1.25
CA SER A 2 -30.13 1.97 1.97
C SER A 2 -31.63 2.11 1.67
N CYS A 3 -32.11 1.71 0.48
CA CYS A 3 -33.56 1.72 0.17
C CYS A 3 -34.37 0.61 0.87
N MET A 4 -33.72 -0.47 1.32
CA MET A 4 -34.42 -1.58 1.98
C MET A 4 -34.80 -1.23 3.43
N LEU A 5 -33.93 -0.47 4.11
CA LEU A 5 -34.15 0.06 5.46
C LEU A 5 -35.35 1.02 5.53
N PHE A 6 -35.57 1.82 4.49
CA PHE A 6 -36.68 2.78 4.45
C PHE A 6 -38.04 2.08 4.40
N ASN A 7 -38.18 1.07 3.55
CA ASN A 7 -39.43 0.31 3.41
C ASN A 7 -39.72 -0.54 4.65
N TYR A 8 -38.68 -1.13 5.25
CA TYR A 8 -38.77 -1.92 6.47
C TYR A 8 -39.27 -1.11 7.67
N ARG A 9 -38.77 0.12 7.86
CA ARG A 9 -39.17 0.99 8.99
C ARG A 9 -40.64 1.45 8.92
N SER A 10 -41.17 1.59 7.71
CA SER A 10 -42.60 1.87 7.50
C SER A 10 -43.48 0.64 7.76
N TYR A 11 -43.01 -0.54 7.36
CA TYR A 11 -43.71 -1.81 7.60
C TYR A 11 -43.84 -2.14 9.10
N LEU A 12 -42.77 -1.91 9.87
CA LEU A 12 -42.68 -2.21 11.30
C LEU A 12 -43.55 -1.30 12.18
N ARG A 13 -43.89 -0.10 11.70
CA ARG A 13 -44.83 0.80 12.39
C ARG A 13 -46.29 0.35 12.27
N ILE A 14 -46.62 -0.45 11.26
CA ILE A 14 -48.00 -0.88 10.95
C ILE A 14 -48.36 -2.14 11.76
N THR A 15 -47.38 -2.89 12.25
CA THR A 15 -47.58 -4.20 12.88
C THR A 15 -47.27 -4.17 14.38
N GLU A 16 -47.90 -3.30 15.18
CA GLU A 16 -47.83 -3.31 16.66
C GLU A 16 -48.26 -4.66 17.25
N GLN A 17 -47.42 -5.69 17.11
CA GLN A 17 -47.78 -7.05 17.45
C GLN A 17 -46.65 -7.67 18.24
N GLU A 18 -46.96 -7.82 19.52
CA GLU A 18 -46.29 -8.61 20.53
C GLU A 18 -46.09 -10.04 20.02
N PHE A 19 -44.91 -10.35 19.47
CA PHE A 19 -44.51 -11.72 19.19
C PHE A 19 -43.19 -12.00 19.91
N THR A 20 -43.35 -12.79 20.96
CA THR A 20 -42.42 -13.06 22.07
C THR A 20 -41.22 -13.93 21.69
N THR A 21 -40.91 -14.06 20.41
CA THR A 21 -39.72 -14.76 19.91
C THR A 21 -39.19 -14.03 18.69
N LEU A 22 -38.14 -13.23 18.88
CA LEU A 22 -37.40 -12.62 17.78
C LEU A 22 -36.98 -13.74 16.81
N PRO A 23 -37.40 -13.70 15.54
CA PRO A 23 -37.24 -14.82 14.62
C PRO A 23 -35.76 -15.12 14.43
N ILE A 24 -35.43 -16.42 14.45
CA ILE A 24 -34.09 -17.01 14.32
C ILE A 24 -33.31 -16.41 13.13
N ASP A 25 -34.03 -15.91 12.12
CA ASP A 25 -33.50 -15.16 10.99
C ASP A 25 -32.56 -14.01 11.37
N ILE A 26 -32.85 -13.26 12.46
CA ILE A 26 -32.01 -12.13 12.90
C ILE A 26 -30.68 -12.65 13.49
N ILE A 27 -30.71 -13.80 14.17
CA ILE A 27 -29.52 -14.43 14.75
C ILE A 27 -28.65 -14.97 13.62
N ILE A 28 -29.24 -15.68 12.65
CA ILE A 28 -28.54 -16.19 11.48
C ILE A 28 -27.95 -15.05 10.65
N GLN A 29 -28.70 -13.98 10.42
CA GLN A 29 -28.23 -12.80 9.71
C GLN A 29 -27.08 -12.11 10.46
N GLY A 30 -27.17 -12.01 11.79
CA GLY A 30 -26.10 -11.48 12.65
C GLY A 30 -24.82 -12.29 12.51
N ILE A 31 -24.91 -13.62 12.63
CA ILE A 31 -23.76 -14.54 12.48
C ILE A 31 -23.17 -14.45 11.08
N ALA A 32 -24.01 -14.46 10.03
CA ALA A 32 -23.55 -14.32 8.65
C ALA A 32 -22.84 -12.98 8.41
N SER A 33 -23.35 -11.89 8.99
CA SER A 33 -22.73 -10.56 8.89
C SER A 33 -21.38 -10.50 9.63
N LEU A 34 -21.27 -11.17 10.78
CA LEU A 34 -20.02 -11.26 11.54
C LEU A 34 -18.92 -11.93 10.71
N PHE A 35 -19.23 -13.09 10.10
CA PHE A 35 -18.29 -13.79 9.23
C PHE A 35 -17.95 -12.95 8.00
N ALA A 36 -18.93 -12.33 7.34
CA ALA A 36 -18.68 -11.49 6.17
C ALA A 36 -17.71 -10.32 6.48
N VAL A 37 -17.86 -9.67 7.63
CA VAL A 37 -16.95 -8.60 8.06
C VAL A 37 -15.56 -9.15 8.38
N MET A 38 -15.47 -10.28 9.09
CA MET A 38 -14.18 -10.91 9.40
C MET A 38 -13.41 -11.28 8.12
N TYR A 39 -14.09 -11.90 7.15
CA TYR A 39 -13.50 -12.21 5.84
C TYR A 39 -13.11 -10.94 5.08
N GLY A 40 -13.95 -9.91 5.10
CA GLY A 40 -13.66 -8.63 4.45
C GLY A 40 -12.42 -7.94 5.03
N VAL A 41 -12.31 -7.88 6.36
CA VAL A 41 -11.15 -7.29 7.05
C VAL A 41 -9.89 -8.10 6.78
N MET A 42 -9.96 -9.43 6.79
CA MET A 42 -8.80 -10.27 6.50
C MET A 42 -8.32 -10.12 5.05
N HIS A 43 -9.23 -9.92 4.10
CA HIS A 43 -8.88 -9.65 2.70
C HIS A 43 -8.32 -8.23 2.50
N ILE A 44 -8.82 -7.24 3.23
CA ILE A 44 -8.33 -5.84 3.19
C ILE A 44 -6.98 -5.69 3.91
N ALA A 45 -6.76 -6.43 5.00
CA ALA A 45 -5.53 -6.39 5.78
C ALA A 45 -4.29 -6.79 4.95
N GLY A 46 -4.50 -7.39 3.77
CA GLY A 46 -3.46 -7.72 2.82
C GLY A 46 -2.69 -8.97 3.23
N ASP A 47 -1.95 -9.52 2.27
CA ASP A 47 -1.13 -10.70 2.54
C ASP A 47 -0.07 -10.37 3.59
N PHE A 48 -0.01 -11.21 4.62
CA PHE A 48 1.11 -11.19 5.54
C PHE A 48 2.38 -11.48 4.73
N LYS A 49 3.20 -10.45 4.53
CA LYS A 49 4.53 -10.62 3.95
C LYS A 49 5.33 -11.48 4.92
N GLU A 50 5.49 -12.76 4.59
CA GLU A 50 6.36 -13.67 5.33
C GLU A 50 7.73 -13.01 5.54
N ILE A 51 8.39 -13.31 6.67
CA ILE A 51 9.70 -12.78 7.08
C ILE A 51 10.82 -13.33 6.16
N ARG A 52 10.59 -13.43 4.86
CA ARG A 52 11.60 -13.54 3.81
C ARG A 52 12.24 -12.17 3.53
N ALA A 53 12.53 -11.41 4.58
CA ALA A 53 13.43 -10.27 4.50
C ALA A 53 14.81 -10.71 3.97
N VAL A 54 15.18 -11.98 4.16
CA VAL A 54 16.41 -12.57 3.62
C VAL A 54 16.39 -12.65 2.08
N VAL A 55 15.25 -13.02 1.46
CA VAL A 55 15.17 -13.19 -0.01
C VAL A 55 15.04 -11.85 -0.73
N ASP A 56 14.31 -10.89 -0.15
CA ASP A 56 14.29 -9.50 -0.63
C ASP A 56 15.67 -8.82 -0.49
N LEU A 57 16.47 -9.24 0.49
CA LEU A 57 17.85 -8.79 0.69
C LEU A 57 18.83 -9.52 -0.24
N GLU A 58 18.60 -10.80 -0.59
CA GLU A 58 19.35 -11.53 -1.61
C GLU A 58 19.13 -10.99 -3.02
N ASN A 59 17.91 -10.56 -3.35
CA ASN A 59 17.60 -9.89 -4.62
C ASN A 59 18.23 -8.50 -4.71
N LYS A 60 18.73 -7.95 -3.60
CA LYS A 60 19.46 -6.68 -3.58
C LYS A 60 20.94 -6.95 -3.86
N SER A 61 21.33 -6.83 -5.13
CA SER A 61 22.73 -6.94 -5.53
C SER A 61 23.63 -6.03 -4.70
N TRP A 62 24.81 -6.54 -4.32
CA TRP A 62 25.86 -5.81 -3.59
C TRP A 62 26.21 -4.46 -4.23
N GLU A 63 26.02 -4.30 -5.53
CA GLU A 63 26.24 -3.03 -6.23
C GLU A 63 25.26 -1.92 -5.80
N THR A 64 24.01 -2.27 -5.47
CA THR A 64 23.01 -1.30 -4.98
C THR A 64 23.26 -0.91 -3.52
N LEU A 65 23.80 -1.83 -2.71
CA LEU A 65 24.16 -1.54 -1.31
C LEU A 65 25.47 -0.74 -1.19
N ARG A 66 26.41 -0.94 -2.12
CA ARG A 66 27.68 -0.20 -2.15
C ARG A 66 27.55 1.20 -2.74
N ASN A 67 26.48 1.47 -3.48
CA ASN A 67 26.17 2.80 -3.96
C ASN A 67 25.56 3.66 -2.84
N LEU A 68 26.40 4.11 -1.89
CA LEU A 68 25.97 5.06 -0.87
C LEU A 68 25.85 6.47 -1.49
N PRO A 69 24.64 7.05 -1.60
CA PRO A 69 24.46 8.37 -2.19
C PRO A 69 25.14 9.47 -1.39
N SER A 70 25.35 9.25 -0.08
CA SER A 70 26.03 10.18 0.81
C SER A 70 27.56 10.27 0.60
N PHE A 71 28.18 9.30 -0.08
CA PHE A 71 29.63 9.23 -0.26
C PHE A 71 30.04 9.12 -1.75
N GLN A 72 29.24 9.67 -2.65
CA GLN A 72 29.55 9.68 -4.08
C GLN A 72 30.74 10.61 -4.37
N ILE A 73 31.83 10.05 -4.88
CA ILE A 73 33.02 10.81 -5.32
C ILE A 73 32.92 11.05 -6.82
N PHE A 74 32.67 12.30 -7.22
CA PHE A 74 32.54 12.69 -8.63
C PHE A 74 33.89 12.83 -9.37
N ASN A 75 35.01 12.61 -8.67
CA ASN A 75 36.34 12.58 -9.27
C ASN A 75 36.75 11.15 -9.65
N HIS A 76 36.10 10.59 -10.67
CA HIS A 76 36.38 9.25 -11.20
C HIS A 76 36.60 9.30 -12.73
N ARG A 77 37.12 8.21 -13.31
CA ARG A 77 37.48 8.13 -14.75
C ARG A 77 36.32 8.48 -15.70
N GLY A 78 35.08 8.28 -15.27
CA GLY A 78 33.86 8.66 -16.00
C GLY A 78 33.74 10.16 -16.28
N ARG A 79 34.34 11.02 -15.45
CA ARG A 79 34.37 12.48 -15.65
C ARG A 79 35.06 12.89 -16.96
N SER A 80 36.06 12.14 -17.42
CA SER A 80 36.75 12.41 -18.68
C SER A 80 36.02 11.87 -19.91
N LEU A 81 35.02 11.00 -19.70
CA LEU A 81 34.24 10.36 -20.76
C LEU A 81 32.92 11.09 -21.03
N SER A 82 32.44 11.90 -20.07
CA SER A 82 31.25 12.72 -20.23
C SER A 82 31.57 14.02 -21.01
N PRO A 83 30.92 14.28 -22.16
CA PRO A 83 31.17 15.48 -22.96
C PRO A 83 30.87 16.79 -22.20
N GLU A 84 29.89 16.78 -21.29
CA GLU A 84 29.50 17.93 -20.47
C GLU A 84 30.67 18.47 -19.60
N TYR A 85 31.46 17.58 -19.01
CA TYR A 85 32.60 17.98 -18.17
C TYR A 85 33.80 18.48 -18.98
N LEU A 86 33.96 18.06 -20.24
CA LEU A 86 35.03 18.52 -21.12
C LEU A 86 34.81 19.98 -21.56
N VAL A 87 33.55 20.33 -21.83
CA VAL A 87 33.16 21.70 -22.19
C VAL A 87 33.37 22.65 -21.00
N ALA A 88 32.93 22.26 -19.81
CA ALA A 88 33.05 23.08 -18.60
C ALA A 88 34.51 23.26 -18.10
N GLU A 89 35.41 22.32 -18.42
CA GLU A 89 36.84 22.47 -18.10
C GLU A 89 37.56 23.36 -19.12
N THR A 90 37.17 23.31 -20.39
CA THR A 90 37.75 24.15 -21.45
C THR A 90 37.38 25.62 -21.24
N ASP A 91 36.10 25.91 -20.97
CA ASP A 91 35.61 27.26 -20.63
C ASP A 91 36.32 27.84 -19.39
N ARG A 92 36.53 27.03 -18.34
CA ARG A 92 37.28 27.46 -17.15
C ARG A 92 38.77 27.74 -17.43
N ARG A 93 39.39 27.03 -18.38
CA ARG A 93 40.79 27.27 -18.76
C ARG A 93 40.95 28.52 -19.62
N ASP A 94 40.01 28.78 -20.52
CA ASP A 94 40.02 29.97 -21.36
C ASP A 94 39.75 31.25 -20.55
N LYS A 95 38.88 31.19 -19.54
CA LYS A 95 38.63 32.33 -18.63
C LYS A 95 39.81 32.68 -17.71
N LYS A 96 40.76 31.77 -17.54
CA LYS A 96 41.93 31.93 -16.66
C LYS A 96 43.19 32.40 -17.39
N ARG A 97 43.12 32.53 -18.71
CA ARG A 97 44.21 32.94 -19.59
C ARG A 97 44.00 34.39 -20.05
#